data_AF-A0A3B5B2G6-F1
#
_entry.id   AF-A0A3B5B2G6-F1
#
_cell.length_a   1.000
_cell.length_b   1.000
_cell.length_c   1.000
_cell.angle_alpha   90.00
_cell.angle_beta   90.00
_cell.angle_gamma   90.00
#
_symmetry.space_group_name_H-M   'P 1'
#
loop_
_entity.id
_entity.type
_entity.pdbx_description
1 polymer ?
#
loop_
_entity_poly.entity_id
_entity_poly.type
_entity_poly.pdbx_seq_one_letter_code
_entity_poly.pdbx_strand_id
1 'polypeptide(L)'
;MKLLVKRAAHLLVADIQSYSSTNNMTGRVIFLGLLLFCVAAGAEERSPHERRPSCLDMADIVACPMNLAPVCGNDGNTYPNECTLCVQSRKIKMDIYIVKEESC
;
A
#
# COMPACT_ATOMS: atom_id res chain seq x y z
N MET A 1 1.15 12.69 -14.65
CA MET A 1 1.72 13.75 -13.77
C MET A 1 2.09 13.24 -12.37
N LYS A 2 1.30 12.35 -11.72
CA LYS A 2 1.62 11.81 -10.39
C LYS A 2 2.87 10.90 -10.31
N LEU A 3 3.22 10.23 -11.42
CA LEU A 3 4.42 9.37 -11.51
C LEU A 3 5.75 10.16 -11.49
N LEU A 4 5.74 11.41 -11.94
CA LEU A 4 6.92 12.30 -11.93
C LEU A 4 7.25 12.78 -10.51
N VAL A 5 6.21 12.99 -9.67
CA VAL A 5 6.36 13.43 -8.28
C VAL A 5 6.96 12.33 -7.39
N LYS A 6 6.59 11.06 -7.64
CA LYS A 6 7.12 9.90 -6.92
C LYS A 6 8.61 9.67 -7.20
N ARG A 7 9.05 9.90 -8.45
CA ARG A 7 10.48 9.91 -8.82
C ARG A 7 11.23 11.10 -8.22
N ALA A 8 10.60 12.28 -8.16
CA ALA A 8 11.20 13.47 -7.53
C ALA A 8 11.46 13.27 -6.03
N ALA A 9 10.51 12.67 -5.30
CA ALA A 9 10.68 12.36 -3.88
C ALA A 9 11.82 11.35 -3.61
N HIS A 10 12.00 10.34 -4.47
CA HIS A 10 13.09 9.38 -4.35
C HIS A 10 14.47 10.01 -4.67
N LEU A 11 14.52 11.01 -5.56
CA LEU A 11 15.76 11.78 -5.79
C LEU A 11 16.09 12.71 -4.60
N LEU A 12 15.10 13.36 -4.00
CA LEU A 12 15.33 14.28 -2.87
C LEU A 12 15.78 13.57 -1.58
N VAL A 13 15.47 12.27 -1.42
CA VAL A 13 15.98 11.46 -0.30
C VAL A 13 17.46 11.11 -0.48
N ALA A 14 17.97 11.04 -1.71
CA ALA A 14 19.38 10.79 -1.96
C ALA A 14 20.27 11.98 -1.54
N ASP A 15 19.73 13.21 -1.53
CA ASP A 15 20.42 14.41 -1.06
C ASP A 15 20.54 14.47 0.49
N ILE A 16 19.74 13.70 1.23
CA ILE A 16 19.75 13.69 2.71
C ILE A 16 21.06 13.10 3.27
N GLN A 17 21.73 12.19 2.54
CA GLN A 17 23.00 11.62 2.96
C GLN A 17 24.12 12.68 3.06
N SER A 18 24.00 13.80 2.34
CA SER A 18 25.01 14.87 2.32
C SER A 18 24.78 15.96 3.38
N TYR A 19 23.62 15.97 4.06
CA TYR A 19 23.29 16.96 5.10
C TYR A 19 23.83 16.61 6.49
N SER A 20 24.33 15.38 6.68
CA SER A 20 24.79 14.82 7.96
C SER A 20 26.04 15.48 8.59
N SER A 21 26.57 16.59 8.05
CA SER A 21 27.89 17.13 8.46
C SER A 21 27.96 18.61 8.83
N THR A 22 26.94 19.19 9.49
CA THR A 22 27.15 20.45 10.23
C THR A 22 26.60 20.39 11.65
N ASN A 23 27.48 20.15 12.63
CA ASN A 23 27.21 20.25 14.07
C ASN A 23 27.04 21.73 14.49
N ASN A 24 25.92 22.35 14.11
CA ASN A 24 25.54 23.66 14.63
C ASN A 24 24.01 23.77 14.78
N MET A 25 23.56 24.61 15.70
CA MET A 25 22.19 24.77 16.20
C MET A 25 21.11 24.87 15.09
N THR A 26 21.48 25.45 13.96
CA THR A 26 20.67 25.53 12.73
C THR A 26 20.31 24.16 12.15
N GLY A 27 21.22 23.19 12.20
CA GLY A 27 21.01 21.82 11.74
C GLY A 27 20.00 21.05 12.60
N ARG A 28 19.93 21.33 13.91
CA ARG A 28 18.91 20.75 14.80
C ARG A 28 17.53 21.32 14.51
N VAL A 29 17.42 22.62 14.21
CA VAL A 29 16.14 23.25 13.83
C VAL A 29 15.64 22.72 12.50
N ILE A 30 16.53 22.56 11.51
CA ILE A 30 16.17 21.99 10.20
C ILE A 30 15.80 20.51 10.35
N PHE A 31 16.53 19.72 11.14
CA PHE A 31 16.17 18.32 11.41
C PHE A 31 14.83 18.19 12.13
N LEU A 32 14.58 18.99 13.16
CA LEU A 32 13.30 19.00 13.88
C LEU A 32 12.16 19.49 12.98
N GLY A 33 12.40 20.48 12.13
CA GLY A 33 11.43 20.98 11.14
C GLY A 33 11.11 19.94 10.06
N LEU A 34 12.13 19.25 9.55
CA LEU A 34 11.98 18.15 8.58
C LEU A 34 11.26 16.95 9.20
N LEU A 35 11.55 16.60 10.46
CA LEU A 35 10.82 15.54 11.17
C LEU A 35 9.34 15.89 11.34
N LEU A 36 9.02 17.13 11.74
CA LEU A 36 7.64 17.61 11.86
C LEU A 36 6.93 17.64 10.49
N PHE A 37 7.63 18.05 9.45
CA PHE A 37 7.12 18.04 8.08
C PHE A 37 6.89 16.62 7.55
N CYS A 38 7.80 15.68 7.84
CA CYS A 38 7.66 14.25 7.52
C CYS A 38 6.49 13.60 8.27
N VAL A 39 6.20 14.02 9.51
CA VAL A 39 5.02 13.55 10.28
C VAL A 39 3.72 14.09 9.67
N ALA A 40 3.71 15.34 9.17
CA ALA A 40 2.55 15.89 8.47
C ALA A 40 2.35 15.31 7.06
N ALA A 41 3.43 14.97 6.36
CA ALA A 41 3.41 14.23 5.09
C ALA A 41 3.24 12.71 5.28
N GLY A 42 3.32 12.23 6.53
CA GLY A 42 3.19 10.85 6.95
C GLY A 42 1.75 10.39 7.19
N ALA A 43 0.75 11.17 6.77
CA ALA A 43 -0.59 10.64 6.58
C ALA A 43 -0.55 9.72 5.35
N GLU A 44 -0.33 8.44 5.62
CA GLU A 44 -0.46 7.28 4.73
C GLU A 44 -1.40 7.55 3.55
N GLU A 45 -0.85 7.90 2.38
CA GLU A 45 -1.61 7.83 1.12
C GLU A 45 -1.76 6.34 0.79
N ARG A 46 -2.68 5.66 1.48
CA ARG A 46 -3.26 4.42 0.95
C ARG A 46 -3.83 4.80 -0.40
N SER A 47 -3.14 4.36 -1.45
CA SER A 47 -3.48 4.57 -2.85
C SER A 47 -5.00 4.37 -3.05
N PRO A 48 -5.74 5.34 -3.62
CA PRO A 48 -7.21 5.27 -3.74
C PRO A 48 -7.75 4.18 -4.66
N HIS A 49 -6.91 3.26 -5.15
CA HIS A 49 -7.26 2.27 -6.16
C HIS A 49 -6.93 0.82 -5.77
N GLU A 50 -6.39 0.57 -4.58
CA GLU A 50 -6.15 -0.78 -4.07
C GLU A 50 -7.32 -1.20 -3.18
N ARG A 51 -8.41 -1.71 -3.78
CA ARG A 51 -9.51 -2.29 -3.01
C ARG A 51 -9.05 -3.65 -2.47
N ARG A 52 -8.57 -3.66 -1.23
CA ARG A 52 -8.18 -4.90 -0.54
C ARG A 52 -9.41 -5.78 -0.28
N PRO A 53 -9.30 -7.11 -0.44
CA PRO A 53 -10.40 -8.00 -0.13
C PRO A 53 -10.65 -8.02 1.39
N SER A 54 -11.93 -8.06 1.76
CA SER A 54 -12.39 -8.20 3.14
C SER A 54 -12.19 -9.64 3.59
N CYS A 55 -11.03 -9.90 4.19
CA CYS A 55 -10.73 -11.19 4.77
C CYS A 55 -11.44 -11.37 6.11
N LEU A 56 -12.32 -12.35 6.22
CA LEU A 56 -12.86 -12.76 7.52
C LEU A 56 -11.72 -13.40 8.33
N ASP A 57 -11.42 -12.83 9.49
CA ASP A 57 -10.50 -13.41 10.47
C ASP A 57 -11.22 -14.55 11.20
N MET A 58 -11.33 -15.69 10.53
CA MET A 58 -11.93 -16.90 11.12
C MET A 58 -10.84 -17.76 11.74
N ALA A 59 -10.97 -18.00 13.04
CA ALA A 59 -9.95 -18.63 13.87
C ALA A 59 -9.72 -20.12 13.58
N ASP A 60 -10.59 -20.85 12.86
CA ASP A 60 -10.37 -22.30 12.64
C ASP A 60 -10.94 -22.89 11.34
N ILE A 61 -11.92 -22.28 10.66
CA ILE A 61 -12.49 -22.80 9.40
C ILE A 61 -12.70 -21.68 8.40
N VAL A 62 -12.09 -21.82 7.22
CA VAL A 62 -12.28 -20.92 6.08
C VAL A 62 -13.36 -21.51 5.18
N ALA A 63 -14.60 -21.03 5.35
CA ALA A 63 -15.71 -21.35 4.47
C ALA A 63 -16.13 -20.09 3.70
N CYS A 64 -16.13 -20.16 2.37
CA CYS A 64 -16.65 -19.09 1.54
C CYS A 64 -18.11 -19.34 1.16
N PRO A 65 -18.96 -18.30 1.13
CA PRO A 65 -20.30 -18.41 0.57
C PRO A 65 -20.24 -18.84 -0.90
N MET A 66 -21.29 -19.51 -1.37
CA MET A 66 -21.45 -19.97 -2.75
C MET A 66 -22.04 -18.88 -3.67
N ASN A 67 -21.98 -17.60 -3.29
CA ASN A 67 -22.40 -16.52 -4.16
C ASN A 67 -21.39 -16.36 -5.31
N LEU A 68 -21.90 -16.21 -6.52
CA LEU A 68 -21.10 -15.92 -7.70
C LEU A 68 -21.12 -14.40 -7.93
N ALA A 69 -20.02 -13.76 -7.56
CA ALA A 69 -19.81 -12.31 -7.69
C ALA A 69 -18.34 -12.11 -8.12
N PRO A 70 -18.02 -12.35 -9.41
CA PRO A 70 -16.66 -12.47 -9.86
C PRO A 70 -15.88 -11.17 -9.66
N VAL A 71 -14.60 -11.28 -9.32
CA VAL A 71 -13.68 -10.16 -9.16
C VAL A 71 -12.36 -10.42 -9.87
N CYS A 72 -11.76 -9.37 -10.43
CA CYS A 72 -10.47 -9.43 -11.10
C CYS A 72 -9.37 -9.00 -10.12
N GLY A 73 -8.41 -9.88 -9.86
CA GLY A 73 -7.24 -9.59 -9.03
C GLY A 73 -6.14 -8.84 -9.80
N ASN A 74 -5.23 -8.18 -9.08
CA ASN A 74 -4.03 -7.56 -9.64
C ASN A 74 -3.01 -8.57 -10.20
N ASP A 75 -3.20 -9.84 -9.91
CA ASP A 75 -2.48 -10.97 -10.50
C ASP A 75 -3.04 -11.40 -11.86
N GLY A 76 -4.10 -10.73 -12.34
CA GLY A 76 -4.76 -11.02 -13.62
C GLY A 76 -5.69 -12.22 -13.60
N ASN A 77 -5.97 -12.79 -12.41
CA ASN A 77 -6.87 -13.92 -12.26
C ASN A 77 -8.28 -13.48 -11.86
N THR A 78 -9.29 -14.17 -12.40
CA THR A 78 -10.69 -14.01 -12.00
C THR A 78 -11.00 -14.94 -10.84
N TYR A 79 -11.55 -14.39 -9.76
CA TYR A 79 -11.98 -15.13 -8.59
C TYR A 79 -13.50 -15.19 -8.51
N PRO A 80 -14.12 -16.35 -8.20
CA PRO A 80 -15.59 -16.50 -8.15
C PRO A 80 -16.30 -15.52 -7.22
N ASN A 81 -15.63 -15.14 -6.13
CA ASN A 81 -16.04 -14.06 -5.24
C ASN A 81 -14.85 -13.51 -4.44
N GLU A 82 -15.05 -12.36 -3.81
CA GLU A 82 -14.04 -11.69 -2.96
C GLU A 82 -13.49 -12.59 -1.84
N CYS A 83 -14.32 -13.47 -1.25
CA CYS A 83 -13.86 -14.43 -0.24
C CYS A 83 -12.81 -15.38 -0.83
N THR A 84 -13.07 -15.99 -1.99
CA THR A 84 -12.11 -16.89 -2.63
C THR A 84 -10.78 -16.19 -2.99
N LEU A 85 -10.83 -14.92 -3.39
CA LEU A 85 -9.62 -14.10 -3.61
C LEU A 85 -8.82 -13.95 -2.31
N CYS A 86 -9.48 -13.56 -1.21
CA CYS A 86 -8.84 -13.46 0.10
C CYS A 86 -8.18 -14.78 0.53
N VAL A 87 -8.88 -15.91 0.40
CA VAL A 87 -8.35 -17.22 0.79
C VAL A 87 -7.11 -17.56 -0.02
N GLN A 88 -7.14 -17.32 -1.33
CA GLN A 88 -6.00 -17.55 -2.19
C GLN A 88 -4.82 -16.64 -1.83
N SER A 89 -5.08 -15.35 -1.65
CA SER A 89 -4.07 -14.36 -1.19
C SER A 89 -3.38 -14.82 0.10
N ARG A 90 -4.15 -15.26 1.10
CA ARG A 90 -3.61 -15.80 2.37
C ARG A 90 -2.86 -17.11 2.17
N LYS A 91 -3.37 -18.02 1.32
CA LYS A 91 -2.78 -19.33 1.03
C LYS A 91 -1.40 -19.19 0.38
N ILE A 92 -1.26 -18.30 -0.60
CA ILE A 92 0.01 -18.09 -1.32
C ILE A 92 0.87 -16.99 -0.69
N LYS A 93 0.38 -16.30 0.34
CA LYS A 93 1.03 -15.18 1.03
C LYS A 93 1.42 -14.03 0.08
N MET A 94 0.56 -13.73 -0.88
CA MET A 94 0.70 -12.55 -1.76
C MET A 94 -0.41 -11.55 -1.47
N ASP A 95 -0.09 -10.26 -1.52
CA ASP A 95 -1.09 -9.18 -1.41
C ASP A 95 -1.83 -9.05 -2.75
N ILE A 96 -2.96 -9.76 -2.86
CA ILE A 96 -3.84 -9.68 -4.04
C ILE A 96 -4.95 -8.70 -3.71
N TYR A 97 -5.09 -7.64 -4.51
CA TYR A 97 -6.16 -6.66 -4.39
C TYR A 97 -7.08 -6.68 -5.62
N ILE A 98 -8.31 -6.24 -5.44
CA ILE A 98 -9.32 -6.20 -6.49
C ILE A 98 -9.05 -5.01 -7.41
N VAL A 99 -8.89 -5.29 -8.70
CA VAL A 99 -8.77 -4.31 -9.78
C VAL A 99 -10.16 -3.93 -10.32
N LYS A 100 -11.08 -4.91 -10.41
CA LYS A 100 -12.44 -4.70 -10.95
C LYS A 100 -13.45 -5.67 -10.31
N GLU A 101 -14.68 -5.20 -10.07
CA GLU A 101 -15.81 -6.01 -9.53
C GLU A 101 -16.54 -6.80 -10.64
N GLU A 102 -15.76 -7.47 -11.49
CA GLU A 102 -16.19 -8.45 -12.50
C GLU A 102 -15.00 -9.34 -12.86
N SER A 103 -15.17 -10.26 -13.82
CA SER A 103 -14.06 -11.04 -14.35
C SER A 103 -13.01 -10.17 -15.04
N CYS A 104 -11.74 -10.57 -14.94
CA CYS A 104 -10.77 -10.29 -15.99
C CYS A 104 -11.23 -11.01 -17.28
#